data_AF-A0A231R5H5-F1
#
_entry.id   AF-A0A231R5H5-F1
#
_cell.length_a   1.000
_cell.length_b   1.000
_cell.length_c   1.000
_cell.angle_alpha   90.00
_cell.angle_beta   90.00
_cell.angle_gamma   90.00
#
_symmetry.space_group_name_H-M   'P 1'
#
loop_
_entity.id
_entity.type
_entity.pdbx_description
1 polymer ?
#
loop_
_entity_poly.entity_id
_entity_poly.type
_entity_poly.pdbx_seq_one_letter_code
_entity_poly.pdbx_strand_id
1 'polypeptide(L)'
;MSNQIHLLDRDGNPCVVNVEDLIAIKPTSDGPEFYTKDNMYFYPTTLEELLVLFKDLGFERLDRTNVVNMNHVKAFDPKARKVYFEQPWTSDSKFATVSEANVSKVQHLAKEEEASYQTKSILRPSLFWKK
;
A
#
# COMPACT_ATOMS: atom_id res chain seq x y z
N MET A 1 1.39 23.82 20.24
CA MET A 1 1.31 22.92 19.07
C MET A 1 0.12 23.40 18.28
N SER A 2 0.32 23.84 17.04
CA SER A 2 -0.79 24.22 16.15
C SER A 2 -1.41 22.94 15.59
N ASN A 3 -2.72 22.77 15.76
CA ASN A 3 -3.41 21.60 15.22
C ASN A 3 -3.66 21.84 13.74
N GLN A 4 -3.27 20.88 12.89
CA GLN A 4 -3.38 20.99 11.45
C GLN A 4 -4.22 19.85 10.88
N ILE A 5 -4.96 20.15 9.81
CA ILE A 5 -5.73 19.19 9.05
C ILE A 5 -5.33 19.24 7.57
N HIS A 6 -5.19 18.06 6.97
CA HIS A 6 -4.93 17.91 5.54
C HIS A 6 -6.26 17.86 4.80
N LEU A 7 -6.47 18.79 3.87
CA LEU A 7 -7.69 18.96 3.09
C LEU A 7 -7.35 19.21 1.62
N LEU A 8 -8.37 19.31 0.78
CA LEU A 8 -8.26 19.72 -0.61
C LEU A 8 -8.82 21.12 -0.80
N ASP A 9 -8.16 21.93 -1.63
CA ASP A 9 -8.73 23.20 -2.08
C ASP A 9 -9.82 22.99 -3.16
N ARG A 10 -10.36 24.08 -3.71
CA ARG A 10 -11.40 24.03 -4.75
C ARG A 10 -10.94 23.42 -6.07
N ASP A 11 -9.64 23.39 -6.30
CA ASP A 11 -9.03 22.83 -7.51
C ASP A 11 -8.60 21.36 -7.28
N GLY A 12 -8.83 20.82 -6.07
CA GLY A 12 -8.46 19.46 -5.69
C GLY A 12 -7.00 19.30 -5.28
N ASN A 13 -6.28 20.39 -5.01
CA ASN A 13 -4.89 20.32 -4.58
C ASN A 13 -4.78 20.06 -3.07
N PRO A 14 -3.78 19.29 -2.62
CA PRO A 14 -3.41 19.16 -1.22
C PRO A 14 -3.15 20.51 -0.56
N CYS A 15 -3.77 20.73 0.59
CA CYS A 15 -3.46 21.88 1.44
C CYS A 15 -3.48 21.47 2.93
N VAL A 16 -2.76 22.25 3.74
CA VAL A 16 -2.74 22.09 5.19
C VAL A 16 -3.40 23.33 5.79
N VAL A 17 -4.45 23.12 6.56
CA VAL A 17 -5.23 24.19 7.20
C VAL A 17 -5.05 24.09 8.71
N ASN A 18 -4.79 25.22 9.37
CA ASN A 18 -4.78 25.25 10.83
C ASN A 18 -6.22 25.17 11.33
N VAL A 19 -6.45 24.33 12.34
CA VAL A 19 -7.80 24.10 12.88
C VAL A 19 -8.37 25.38 13.50
N GLU A 20 -7.51 26.25 14.03
CA GLU A 20 -7.89 27.53 14.62
C GLU A 20 -8.45 28.54 13.59
N ASP A 21 -8.16 28.36 12.30
CA ASP A 21 -8.66 29.21 11.22
C ASP A 21 -10.06 28.78 10.74
N LEU A 22 -10.53 27.59 11.14
CA LEU A 22 -11.83 27.05 10.75
C LEU A 22 -12.96 27.73 11.53
N ILE A 23 -13.94 28.25 10.81
CA ILE A 23 -15.12 28.93 11.38
C ILE A 23 -16.38 28.07 11.34
N ALA A 24 -16.45 27.12 10.40
CA ALA A 24 -17.58 26.22 10.26
C ALA A 24 -17.21 24.95 9.48
N ILE A 25 -17.90 23.86 9.80
CA ILE A 25 -17.88 22.61 9.02
C ILE A 25 -19.33 22.26 8.69
N LYS A 26 -19.64 21.99 7.42
CA LYS A 26 -21.00 21.67 6.97
C LYS A 26 -21.03 20.33 6.26
N PRO A 27 -21.98 19.44 6.57
CA PRO A 27 -22.16 18.21 5.81
C PRO A 27 -22.78 18.50 4.44
N THR A 28 -22.31 17.79 3.42
CA THR A 28 -22.93 17.77 2.08
C THR A 28 -23.09 16.32 1.59
N SER A 29 -23.68 16.13 0.41
CA SER A 29 -23.76 14.81 -0.23
C SER A 29 -22.38 14.24 -0.58
N ASP A 30 -21.40 15.12 -0.84
CA ASP A 30 -20.08 14.75 -1.36
C ASP A 30 -19.01 14.72 -0.26
N GLY A 31 -19.43 14.98 0.99
CA GLY A 31 -18.56 15.00 2.16
C GLY A 31 -18.66 16.30 2.96
N PRO A 32 -17.94 16.39 4.09
CA PRO A 32 -17.87 17.62 4.86
C PRO A 32 -17.07 18.71 4.15
N GLU A 33 -17.63 19.90 4.10
CA GLU A 33 -16.96 21.14 3.66
C GLU A 33 -16.47 21.93 4.86
N PHE A 34 -15.24 22.44 4.76
CA PHE A 34 -14.51 23.14 5.81
C PHE A 34 -14.34 24.59 5.39
N TYR A 35 -14.81 25.51 6.22
CA TYR A 35 -14.80 26.94 5.92
C TYR A 35 -13.83 27.66 6.84
N THR A 36 -12.93 28.45 6.26
CA THR A 36 -12.27 29.56 6.95
C THR A 36 -13.01 30.85 6.64
N LYS A 37 -12.51 31.99 7.12
CA LYS A 37 -13.08 33.30 6.79
C LYS A 37 -13.08 33.58 5.29
N ASP A 38 -12.03 33.15 4.59
CA ASP A 38 -11.76 33.53 3.20
C ASP A 38 -11.92 32.38 2.21
N ASN A 39 -11.78 31.13 2.67
CA ASN A 39 -11.69 29.95 1.80
C ASN A 39 -12.61 28.81 2.24
N MET A 40 -12.79 27.87 1.31
CA MET A 40 -13.53 26.62 1.52
C MET A 40 -12.66 25.46 1.04
N TYR A 41 -12.65 24.39 1.82
CA TYR A 41 -11.85 23.20 1.62
C TYR A 41 -12.69 21.94 1.76
N PHE A 42 -12.21 20.84 1.20
CA PHE A 42 -12.92 19.57 1.12
C PHE A 42 -12.14 18.47 1.80
N TYR A 43 -12.85 17.57 2.46
CA TYR A 43 -12.24 16.35 2.96
C TYR A 43 -12.09 15.34 1.82
N PRO A 44 -10.94 14.66 1.69
CA PRO A 44 -10.77 13.57 0.73
C PRO A 44 -11.74 12.42 1.04
N THR A 45 -12.65 12.09 0.13
CA THR A 45 -13.63 11.00 0.33
C THR A 45 -13.38 9.80 -0.61
N THR A 46 -12.59 9.99 -1.65
CA THR A 46 -12.21 8.94 -2.60
C THR A 46 -10.77 8.44 -2.38
N LEU A 47 -10.45 7.25 -2.89
CA LEU A 47 -9.08 6.72 -2.81
C LEU A 47 -8.10 7.56 -3.63
N GLU A 48 -8.55 8.13 -4.74
CA GLU A 48 -7.78 9.04 -5.59
C GLU A 48 -7.40 10.31 -4.82
N GLU A 49 -8.36 10.94 -4.14
CA GLU A 49 -8.13 12.13 -3.31
C GLU A 49 -7.21 11.83 -2.11
N LEU A 50 -7.42 10.70 -1.44
CA LEU A 50 -6.55 10.26 -0.35
C LEU A 50 -5.12 9.99 -0.87
N LEU A 51 -4.98 9.42 -2.07
CA LEU A 51 -3.67 9.21 -2.69
C LEU A 51 -3.01 10.55 -3.01
N VAL A 52 -3.75 11.53 -3.52
CA VAL A 52 -3.23 12.89 -3.79
C VAL A 52 -2.64 13.51 -2.52
N LEU A 53 -3.26 13.32 -1.35
CA LEU A 53 -2.75 13.82 -0.07
C LEU A 53 -1.54 13.05 0.48
N PHE A 54 -1.48 11.73 0.26
CA PHE A 54 -0.54 10.86 0.96
C PHE A 54 0.56 10.25 0.10
N LYS A 55 0.57 10.51 -1.22
CA LYS A 55 1.55 9.95 -2.15
C LYS A 55 2.99 10.21 -1.69
N ASP A 56 3.29 11.44 -1.29
CA ASP A 56 4.64 11.84 -0.85
C ASP A 56 5.00 11.28 0.55
N LEU A 57 4.03 10.69 1.25
CA LEU A 57 4.24 9.97 2.52
C LEU A 57 4.48 8.46 2.31
N GLY A 58 4.67 8.02 1.07
CA GLY A 58 4.94 6.64 0.71
C GLY A 58 3.69 5.78 0.52
N PHE A 59 2.52 6.40 0.32
CA PHE A 59 1.32 5.67 -0.05
C PHE A 59 1.24 5.43 -1.55
N GLU A 60 0.87 4.21 -1.92
CA GLU A 60 0.74 3.76 -3.31
C GLU A 60 -0.58 3.03 -3.50
N ARG A 61 -1.21 3.23 -4.67
CA ARG A 61 -2.33 2.39 -5.06
C ARG A 61 -1.83 1.05 -5.57
N LEU A 62 -2.22 -0.03 -4.89
CA LEU A 62 -1.88 -1.41 -5.28
C LEU A 62 -3.06 -2.12 -5.95
N ASP A 63 -4.29 -1.76 -5.61
CA ASP A 63 -5.53 -2.30 -6.22
C ASP A 63 -6.60 -1.22 -6.37
N ARG A 64 -7.70 -1.51 -7.07
CA ARG A 64 -8.85 -0.61 -7.20
C ARG A 64 -9.49 -0.27 -5.85
N THR A 65 -9.36 -1.16 -4.87
CA THR A 65 -10.01 -1.06 -3.55
C THR A 65 -9.09 -0.59 -2.43
N ASN A 66 -7.80 -0.34 -2.69
CA ASN A 66 -6.86 0.02 -1.62
C ASN A 66 -5.77 1.01 -2.05
N VAL A 67 -5.32 1.79 -1.07
CA VAL A 67 -4.10 2.60 -1.11
C VAL A 67 -3.28 2.20 0.13
N VAL A 68 -2.01 1.87 -0.07
CA VAL A 68 -1.18 1.17 0.90
C VAL A 68 0.05 1.99 1.22
N ASN A 69 0.37 2.14 2.51
CA ASN A 69 1.63 2.74 2.93
C ASN A 69 2.78 1.74 2.73
N MET A 70 3.59 1.98 1.70
CA MET A 70 4.68 1.09 1.29
C MET A 70 5.79 1.01 2.33
N ASN A 71 5.96 2.02 3.18
CA ASN A 71 6.98 2.03 4.26
C ASN A 71 6.76 0.91 5.29
N HIS A 72 5.52 0.40 5.38
CA HIS A 72 5.16 -0.69 6.29
C HIS A 72 5.14 -2.07 5.63
N VAL A 73 5.26 -2.16 4.31
CA VAL A 73 5.24 -3.45 3.63
C VAL A 73 6.55 -4.20 3.88
N LYS A 74 6.44 -5.48 4.23
CA LYS A 74 7.60 -6.35 4.56
C LYS A 74 7.77 -7.53 3.61
N ALA A 75 6.70 -7.99 2.99
CA ALA A 75 6.75 -9.13 2.07
C ALA A 75 5.66 -9.05 1.01
N PHE A 76 5.90 -9.69 -0.12
CA PHE A 76 4.94 -9.89 -1.19
C PHE A 76 4.85 -11.38 -1.53
N ASP A 77 3.63 -11.90 -1.62
CA ASP A 77 3.32 -13.22 -2.17
C ASP A 77 2.83 -13.06 -3.62
N PRO A 78 3.66 -13.42 -4.63
CA PRO A 78 3.27 -13.32 -6.03
C PRO A 78 2.14 -14.26 -6.42
N LYS A 79 2.02 -15.43 -5.77
CA LYS A 79 0.98 -16.43 -6.08
C LYS A 79 -0.38 -15.91 -5.62
N ALA A 80 -0.46 -15.35 -4.41
CA ALA A 80 -1.70 -14.79 -3.87
C ALA A 80 -1.96 -13.33 -4.28
N ARG A 81 -0.97 -12.63 -4.84
CA ARG A 81 -0.94 -11.18 -5.09
C ARG A 81 -1.33 -10.37 -3.85
N LYS A 82 -0.64 -10.65 -2.75
CA LYS A 82 -0.84 -9.99 -1.46
C LYS A 82 0.46 -9.42 -0.94
N VAL A 83 0.42 -8.19 -0.47
CA VAL A 83 1.48 -7.64 0.38
C VAL A 83 1.12 -7.86 1.85
N TYR A 84 2.14 -8.09 2.65
CA TYR A 84 2.04 -8.28 4.10
C TYR A 84 2.86 -7.23 4.83
N PHE A 85 2.36 -6.81 6.00
CA PHE A 85 2.99 -5.76 6.82
C PHE A 85 3.94 -6.32 7.89
N GLU A 86 4.18 -7.63 7.86
CA GLU A 86 5.05 -8.36 8.76
C GLU A 86 5.77 -9.50 8.03
N GLN A 87 6.88 -9.96 8.62
CA GLN A 87 7.65 -11.08 8.10
C GLN A 87 8.32 -11.84 9.26
N PRO A 88 8.13 -13.17 9.39
CA PRO A 88 7.29 -14.03 8.54
C PRO A 88 5.79 -13.70 8.68
N TRP A 89 5.01 -13.97 7.63
CA TRP A 89 3.56 -13.82 7.65
C TRP A 89 2.88 -15.20 7.80
N THR A 90 1.66 -15.19 8.32
CA THR A 90 0.79 -16.34 8.56
C THR A 90 -0.57 -16.12 7.89
N SER A 91 -1.51 -17.04 8.10
CA SER A 91 -2.89 -16.88 7.63
C SER A 91 -3.63 -15.70 8.24
N ASP A 92 -3.24 -15.30 9.45
CA ASP A 92 -3.92 -14.26 10.23
C ASP A 92 -3.26 -12.88 10.07
N SER A 93 -2.14 -12.82 9.34
CA SER A 93 -1.43 -11.59 9.04
C SER A 93 -2.30 -10.61 8.26
N LYS A 94 -2.20 -9.33 8.62
CA LYS A 94 -2.82 -8.26 7.83
C LYS A 94 -2.18 -8.19 6.45
N PHE A 95 -3.02 -8.06 5.43
CA PHE A 95 -2.59 -7.98 4.04
C PHE A 95 -3.37 -6.92 3.27
N ALA A 96 -2.81 -6.51 2.14
CA ALA A 96 -3.53 -5.79 1.09
C ALA A 96 -3.36 -6.52 -0.25
N THR A 97 -4.39 -6.46 -1.09
CA THR A 97 -4.36 -7.07 -2.42
C THR A 97 -3.58 -6.21 -3.40
N VAL A 98 -2.98 -6.85 -4.40
CA VAL A 98 -2.24 -6.22 -5.48
C VAL A 98 -2.89 -6.62 -6.81
N SER A 99 -3.33 -5.63 -7.58
CA SER A 99 -3.78 -5.87 -8.95
C SER A 99 -2.60 -6.26 -9.84
N GLU A 100 -2.87 -7.02 -10.91
CA GLU A 100 -1.83 -7.47 -11.83
C GLU A 100 -0.98 -6.32 -12.41
N ALA A 101 -1.65 -5.22 -12.78
CA ALA A 101 -0.99 -4.03 -13.31
C ALA A 101 0.00 -3.36 -12.33
N ASN A 102 -0.16 -3.59 -11.02
CA ASN A 102 0.67 -2.99 -9.97
C ASN A 102 1.70 -3.96 -9.37
N VAL A 103 1.81 -5.19 -9.90
CA VAL A 103 2.78 -6.18 -9.39
C VAL A 103 4.22 -5.66 -9.46
N SER A 104 4.57 -4.92 -10.51
CA SER A 104 5.91 -4.33 -10.68
C SER A 104 6.33 -3.44 -9.51
N LYS A 105 5.37 -2.81 -8.80
CA LYS A 105 5.64 -1.96 -7.63
C LYS A 105 6.15 -2.75 -6.43
N VAL A 106 5.81 -4.03 -6.33
CA VAL A 106 6.05 -4.86 -5.13
C VAL A 106 6.90 -6.10 -5.41
N GLN A 107 7.25 -6.35 -6.67
CA GLN A 107 8.00 -7.52 -7.10
C GLN A 107 9.33 -7.70 -6.34
N HIS A 108 9.99 -6.59 -6.00
CA HIS A 108 11.25 -6.59 -5.25
C HIS A 108 11.12 -7.12 -3.81
N LEU A 109 9.89 -7.29 -3.30
CA LEU A 109 9.58 -7.83 -1.98
C LEU A 109 9.25 -9.32 -2.01
N ALA A 110 9.18 -9.92 -3.19
CA ALA A 110 9.05 -11.37 -3.33
C ALA A 110 10.35 -12.03 -2.88
N LYS A 111 10.26 -13.00 -1.98
CA LYS A 111 11.37 -13.93 -1.77
C LYS A 111 11.29 -15.02 -2.82
N GLU A 112 12.41 -15.34 -3.44
CA GLU A 112 12.54 -16.62 -4.13
C GLU A 112 12.34 -17.71 -3.09
N GLU A 113 11.40 -18.64 -3.34
CA GLU A 113 11.43 -19.91 -2.63
C GLU A 113 12.80 -20.52 -2.96
N GLU A 114 13.69 -20.65 -1.97
CA GLU A 114 14.89 -21.47 -2.14
C GLU A 114 14.41 -22.86 -2.56
N ALA A 115 14.50 -23.16 -3.86
CA ALA A 115 14.18 -24.47 -4.37
C ALA A 115 15.18 -25.43 -3.73
N SER A 116 14.77 -26.11 -2.65
CA SER A 116 15.54 -27.20 -2.09
C SER A 116 15.47 -28.35 -3.10
N TYR A 117 16.34 -28.32 -4.11
CA TYR A 117 16.58 -29.49 -4.93
C TYR A 117 17.21 -30.52 -4.00
N GLN A 118 16.39 -31.40 -3.44
CA GLN A 118 16.87 -32.67 -2.92
C GLN A 118 17.50 -33.39 -4.11
N THR A 119 18.81 -33.22 -4.28
CA THR A 119 19.60 -34.00 -5.21
C THR A 119 19.54 -35.41 -4.65
N LYS A 120 18.54 -36.21 -5.07
CA LYS A 120 18.60 -37.65 -4.93
C LYS A 120 19.86 -38.05 -5.67
N SER A 121 20.92 -38.35 -4.92
CA SER A 121 22.14 -38.89 -5.45
C SER A 121 21.75 -40.13 -6.25
N ILE A 122 21.81 -40.01 -7.57
CA ILE A 122 21.67 -41.15 -8.46
C ILE A 122 22.91 -42.00 -8.14
N LEU A 123 22.72 -43.03 -7.32
CA LEU A 123 23.69 -44.09 -7.11
C LEU A 123 24.06 -44.62 -8.49
N ARG A 124 25.26 -44.28 -8.96
CA ARG A 124 25.83 -44.90 -10.17
C ARG A 124 25.98 -46.39 -9.84
N PRO A 125 25.35 -47.30 -10.61
CA PRO A 125 25.67 -48.72 -10.46
C PRO A 125 27.15 -48.88 -10.80
N SER A 126 27.91 -49.46 -9.87
CA SER A 126 29.29 -49.83 -10.12
C SER A 126 29.32 -50.90 -11.21
N LEU A 127 29.80 -50.52 -12.39
CA LEU A 127 30.16 -51.47 -13.45
C LEU A 127 31.42 -52.23 -13.02
N PHE A 128 31.25 -53.23 -12.17
CA PHE A 128 32.23 -54.29 -11.99
C PHE A 128 32.07 -55.29 -13.14
N TRP A 129 32.91 -55.17 -14.17
CA TRP A 129 33.20 -56.31 -15.04
C TRP A 129 34.53 -56.94 -14.60
N LYS A 130 34.42 -58.15 -14.03
CA LYS A 130 35.53 -59.09 -13.88
C LYS A 130 35.95 -59.61 -15.27
N LYS A 131 37.25 -59.62 -15.53
CA LYS A 131 37.90 -60.64 -16.36
C LYS A 131 38.98 -61.30 -15.53
#